data_AF-A0A3B0CIA9-F1
#
_entry.id   AF-A0A3B0CIA9-F1
#
_cell.length_a   1.000
_cell.length_b   1.000
_cell.length_c   1.000
_cell.angle_alpha   90.00
_cell.angle_beta   90.00
_cell.angle_gamma   90.00
#
_symmetry.space_group_name_H-M   'P 1'
#
loop_
_entity.id
_entity.type
_entity.pdbx_description
1 polymer ?
#
loop_
_entity_poly.entity_id
_entity_poly.type
_entity_poly.pdbx_seq_one_letter_code
_entity_poly.pdbx_strand_id
1 'polypeptide(L)'
;MEWLIGLAGSLVIAGAAYAKRSLSGSGFAAAVLLGTVLYGFGSAVWFGTLIAFFISSTLLSRWKRKAKEAAESSYEKSGRRDAGQVAANGGLALLLCVAGALWQHPLWWYAFLGVMASVTSDTWATEIGGLSRSRPRSILSGKHVPAGTSGGVSAVGLAASMAGGLFIGLIGWLLFTAIPGQPDPVAGTAAGSSGWTRLATWAVLGLVSGTIGSLADSLLGATVQTMYRCSVCGREIEQKRHCGRTAARIRGYAGWNNDAVNVAGSLAGGVAAVLLALAFYVLLP
;
A
#
# COMPACT_ATOMS: atom_id res chain seq x y z
N MET A 1 2.22 -16.31 -24.10
CA MET A 1 1.87 -14.95 -24.55
C MET A 1 1.80 -13.99 -23.36
N GLU A 2 1.12 -14.39 -22.28
CA GLU A 2 1.02 -13.63 -21.01
C GLU A 2 2.34 -13.01 -20.51
N TRP A 3 3.41 -13.79 -20.40
CA TRP A 3 4.72 -13.29 -19.94
C TRP A 3 5.28 -12.14 -20.79
N LEU A 4 5.07 -12.19 -22.11
CA LEU A 4 5.52 -11.13 -23.02
C LEU A 4 4.66 -9.89 -22.89
N ILE A 5 3.35 -10.05 -22.69
CA ILE A 5 2.42 -8.92 -22.46
C ILE A 5 2.75 -8.25 -21.12
N GLY A 6 2.93 -9.03 -20.06
CA GLY A 6 3.35 -8.56 -18.74
C GLY A 6 4.66 -7.81 -18.80
N LEU A 7 5.66 -8.36 -19.48
CA LEU A 7 6.96 -7.71 -19.67
C LEU A 7 6.84 -6.41 -20.45
N ALA A 8 6.17 -6.41 -21.60
CA ALA A 8 5.99 -5.24 -22.43
C ALA A 8 5.23 -4.12 -21.68
N GLY A 9 4.11 -4.46 -21.05
CA GLY A 9 3.33 -3.52 -20.25
C GLY A 9 4.13 -2.94 -19.09
N SER A 10 4.88 -3.78 -18.38
CA SER A 10 5.71 -3.34 -17.25
C SER A 10 6.87 -2.46 -17.70
N LEU A 11 7.52 -2.77 -18.83
CA LEU A 11 8.57 -1.93 -19.42
C LEU A 11 8.04 -0.55 -19.80
N VAL A 12 6.87 -0.47 -20.42
CA VAL A 12 6.25 0.80 -20.80
C VAL A 12 5.92 1.64 -19.56
N ILE A 13 5.24 1.06 -18.58
CA ILE A 13 4.79 1.79 -17.38
C ILE A 13 5.97 2.17 -16.48
N ALA A 14 6.85 1.23 -16.16
CA ALA A 14 8.02 1.49 -15.34
C ALA A 14 9.00 2.42 -16.07
N GLY A 15 9.14 2.29 -17.39
CA GLY A 15 9.99 3.16 -18.22
C GLY A 15 9.50 4.60 -18.21
N ALA A 16 8.20 4.83 -18.38
CA ALA A 16 7.61 6.16 -18.24
C ALA A 16 7.81 6.74 -16.83
N ALA A 17 7.66 5.92 -15.78
CA ALA A 17 7.88 6.36 -14.40
C ALA A 17 9.36 6.65 -14.11
N TYR A 18 10.28 5.88 -14.67
CA TYR A 18 11.73 6.11 -14.56
C TYR A 18 12.13 7.41 -15.27
N ALA A 19 11.67 7.61 -16.51
CA ALA A 19 11.92 8.81 -17.31
C ALA A 19 11.40 10.07 -16.60
N LYS A 20 10.22 9.98 -15.98
CA LYS A 20 9.65 11.08 -15.18
C LYS A 20 10.31 11.25 -13.81
N ARG A 21 11.32 10.45 -13.43
CA ARG A 21 11.99 10.43 -12.11
C ARG A 21 11.07 10.06 -10.93
N SER A 22 10.10 9.18 -11.11
CA SER A 22 9.38 8.52 -9.99
C SER A 22 10.12 7.31 -9.45
N LEU A 23 10.80 6.55 -10.30
CA LEU A 23 11.57 5.35 -9.92
C LEU A 23 13.06 5.61 -10.09
N SER A 24 13.87 5.03 -9.22
CA SER A 24 15.32 4.86 -9.43
C SER A 24 15.60 3.72 -10.43
N GLY A 25 16.86 3.47 -10.78
CA GLY A 25 17.22 2.37 -11.68
C GLY A 25 16.89 1.00 -11.08
N SER A 26 17.17 0.82 -9.78
CA SER A 26 16.79 -0.40 -9.06
C SER A 26 15.28 -0.51 -8.90
N GLY A 27 14.59 0.61 -8.64
CA GLY A 27 13.12 0.65 -8.60
C GLY A 27 12.47 0.29 -9.93
N PHE A 28 13.05 0.72 -11.05
CA PHE A 28 12.61 0.34 -12.40
C PHE A 28 12.70 -1.18 -12.60
N ALA A 29 13.87 -1.78 -12.34
CA ALA A 29 14.06 -3.23 -12.49
C ALA A 29 13.09 -4.03 -11.60
N ALA A 30 12.92 -3.62 -10.34
CA ALA A 30 11.98 -4.23 -9.41
C ALA A 30 10.52 -4.13 -9.90
N ALA A 31 10.12 -2.96 -10.42
CA ALA A 31 8.76 -2.76 -10.94
C ALA A 31 8.50 -3.59 -12.20
N VAL A 32 9.49 -3.72 -13.09
CA VAL A 32 9.40 -4.56 -14.29
C VAL A 32 9.22 -6.03 -13.90
N LEU A 33 10.06 -6.55 -12.98
CA LEU A 33 9.93 -7.91 -12.47
C LEU A 33 8.54 -8.14 -11.88
N LEU A 34 8.12 -7.26 -10.98
CA LEU A 34 6.88 -7.41 -10.23
C LEU A 34 5.67 -7.42 -11.17
N GLY A 35 5.56 -6.44 -12.07
CA GLY A 35 4.47 -6.38 -13.03
C GLY A 35 4.43 -7.57 -14.00
N THR A 36 5.61 -8.01 -14.47
CA THR A 36 5.72 -9.17 -15.38
C THR A 36 5.21 -10.45 -14.72
N VAL A 37 5.62 -10.68 -13.47
CA VAL A 37 5.25 -11.89 -12.73
C VAL A 37 3.77 -11.85 -12.32
N LEU A 38 3.24 -10.70 -11.90
CA LEU A 38 1.80 -10.56 -11.58
C LEU A 38 0.90 -10.85 -12.78
N TYR A 39 1.31 -10.43 -13.98
CA TYR A 39 0.57 -10.77 -15.20
C TYR A 39 0.79 -12.23 -15.62
N GLY A 40 2.04 -12.71 -15.55
CA GLY A 40 2.44 -14.03 -16.02
C GLY A 40 1.85 -15.20 -15.22
N PHE A 41 1.81 -15.09 -13.88
CA PHE A 41 1.19 -16.10 -13.01
C PHE A 41 -0.27 -15.78 -12.66
N GLY A 42 -0.61 -14.50 -12.58
CA GLY A 42 -1.95 -14.07 -12.27
C GLY A 42 -2.76 -13.83 -13.54
N SER A 43 -3.09 -12.57 -13.77
CA SER A 43 -3.84 -12.14 -14.95
C SER A 43 -3.76 -10.62 -15.10
N ALA A 44 -4.45 -10.11 -16.12
CA ALA A 44 -4.66 -8.69 -16.30
C ALA A 44 -5.31 -8.00 -15.07
N VAL A 45 -6.06 -8.73 -14.24
CA VAL A 45 -6.68 -8.16 -13.04
C VAL A 45 -5.66 -7.95 -11.91
N TRP A 46 -4.77 -8.93 -11.68
CA TRP A 46 -3.64 -8.80 -10.74
C TRP A 46 -2.75 -7.62 -11.11
N PHE A 47 -2.33 -7.59 -12.38
CA PHE A 47 -1.47 -6.53 -12.89
C PHE A 47 -2.18 -5.17 -12.94
N GLY A 48 -3.43 -5.12 -13.39
CA GLY A 48 -4.22 -3.90 -13.47
C GLY A 48 -4.44 -3.25 -12.10
N THR A 49 -4.65 -4.06 -11.06
CA THR A 49 -4.79 -3.57 -9.67
C THR A 49 -3.48 -2.96 -9.17
N LEU A 50 -2.33 -3.60 -9.45
CA LEU A 50 -1.01 -3.02 -9.17
C LEU A 50 -0.82 -1.69 -9.91
N ILE A 51 -1.18 -1.62 -11.20
CA ILE A 51 -1.07 -0.40 -12.00
C ILE A 51 -1.91 0.72 -11.39
N ALA A 52 -3.14 0.42 -10.97
CA ALA A 52 -4.03 1.40 -10.35
C ALA A 52 -3.43 1.99 -9.07
N PHE A 53 -2.90 1.15 -8.18
CA PHE A 53 -2.12 1.61 -7.02
C PHE A 53 -0.93 2.48 -7.48
N PHE A 54 -0.09 1.95 -8.36
CA PHE A 54 1.17 2.59 -8.72
C PHE A 54 0.96 3.97 -9.34
N ILE A 55 0.04 4.09 -10.31
CA ILE A 55 -0.27 5.35 -11.00
C ILE A 55 -0.89 6.33 -10.01
N SER A 56 -1.96 5.95 -9.30
CA SER A 56 -2.67 6.87 -8.40
C SER A 56 -1.75 7.39 -7.29
N SER A 57 -1.01 6.50 -6.63
CA SER A 57 -0.03 6.85 -5.60
C SER A 57 1.11 7.70 -6.15
N THR A 58 1.59 7.44 -7.37
CA THR A 58 2.64 8.27 -8.00
C THR A 58 2.14 9.67 -8.31
N LEU A 59 0.88 9.83 -8.75
CA LEU A 59 0.29 11.13 -9.01
C LEU A 59 0.13 11.93 -7.71
N LEU A 60 -0.31 11.28 -6.63
CA LEU A 60 -0.42 11.92 -5.31
C LEU A 60 0.93 12.33 -4.73
N SER A 61 1.98 11.50 -4.86
CA SER A 61 3.35 11.87 -4.45
C SER A 61 3.91 13.09 -5.18
N ARG A 62 3.43 13.37 -6.40
CA ARG A 62 3.84 14.56 -7.16
C ARG A 62 2.98 15.77 -6.84
N TRP A 63 1.71 15.53 -6.49
CA TRP A 63 0.76 16.59 -6.21
C TRP A 63 1.18 17.38 -4.98
N LYS A 64 1.29 18.71 -5.14
CA LYS A 64 1.68 19.64 -4.06
C LYS A 64 2.97 19.27 -3.32
N ARG A 65 3.95 18.64 -3.99
CA ARG A 65 5.23 18.22 -3.37
C ARG A 65 5.89 19.30 -2.50
N LYS A 66 5.99 20.54 -3.00
CA LYS A 66 6.55 21.68 -2.24
C LYS A 66 5.85 21.96 -0.90
N ALA A 67 4.54 21.72 -0.83
CA ALA A 67 3.78 21.94 0.39
C ALA A 67 3.96 20.80 1.42
N LYS A 68 4.48 19.64 0.99
CA LYS A 68 4.71 18.46 1.84
C LYS A 68 6.16 18.33 2.30
N GLU A 69 7.10 19.03 1.67
CA GLU A 69 8.54 18.97 1.94
C GLU A 69 8.88 19.12 3.44
N ALA A 70 8.18 20.00 4.15
CA ALA A 70 8.40 20.18 5.59
C ALA A 70 8.07 18.92 6.40
N ALA A 71 6.93 18.26 6.10
CA ALA A 71 6.51 17.03 6.77
C ALA A 71 7.38 15.83 6.38
N GLU A 72 7.81 15.76 5.12
CA GLU A 72 8.63 14.67 4.57
C GLU A 72 10.12 14.76 4.96
N SER A 73 10.58 15.91 5.46
CA SER A 73 12.01 16.14 5.77
C SER A 73 12.59 15.19 6.84
N SER A 74 11.72 14.51 7.60
CA SER A 74 12.10 13.53 8.63
C SER A 74 12.09 12.07 8.14
N TYR A 75 11.58 11.79 6.93
CA TYR A 75 11.40 10.43 6.41
C TYR A 75 12.70 9.81 5.92
N GLU A 76 12.78 8.47 5.94
CA GLU A 76 14.00 7.75 5.55
C GLU A 76 14.35 7.95 4.08
N LYS A 77 13.31 7.96 3.24
CA LYS A 77 13.40 8.00 1.78
C LYS A 77 12.43 9.03 1.24
N SER A 78 12.94 10.20 0.84
CA SER A 78 12.17 11.19 0.08
C SER A 78 12.67 11.23 -1.38
N GLY A 79 11.75 11.11 -2.35
CA GLY A 79 12.07 11.21 -3.77
C GLY A 79 11.78 9.94 -4.59
N ARG A 80 12.79 9.43 -5.30
CA ARG A 80 12.63 8.32 -6.27
C ARG A 80 12.47 7.00 -5.53
N ARG A 81 11.42 6.23 -5.85
CA ARG A 81 11.21 4.90 -5.28
C ARG A 81 12.31 3.93 -5.70
N ASP A 82 12.93 3.27 -4.72
CA ASP A 82 13.96 2.26 -4.93
C ASP A 82 13.39 0.83 -4.90
N ALA A 83 14.25 -0.15 -5.21
CA ALA A 83 13.84 -1.56 -5.18
C ALA A 83 13.29 -1.99 -3.82
N GLY A 84 13.82 -1.44 -2.71
CA GLY A 84 13.34 -1.72 -1.36
C GLY A 84 11.90 -1.26 -1.16
N GLN A 85 11.59 -0.01 -1.56
CA GLN A 85 10.22 0.51 -1.48
C GLN A 85 9.24 -0.19 -2.42
N VAL A 86 9.70 -0.60 -3.61
CA VAL A 86 8.88 -1.40 -4.54
C VAL A 86 8.60 -2.78 -3.96
N ALA A 87 9.61 -3.45 -3.39
CA ALA A 87 9.46 -4.74 -2.73
C ALA A 87 8.59 -4.65 -1.47
N ALA A 88 8.72 -3.59 -0.66
CA ALA A 88 7.92 -3.40 0.54
C ALA A 88 6.43 -3.26 0.23
N ASN A 89 6.10 -2.49 -0.81
CA ASN A 89 4.70 -2.20 -1.15
C ASN A 89 4.06 -3.20 -2.13
N GLY A 90 4.84 -4.05 -2.80
CA GLY A 90 4.29 -5.00 -3.78
C GLY A 90 4.83 -6.43 -3.69
N GLY A 91 5.88 -6.68 -2.90
CA GLY A 91 6.49 -8.00 -2.77
C GLY A 91 5.54 -9.02 -2.14
N LEU A 92 4.75 -8.63 -1.15
CA LEU A 92 3.73 -9.53 -0.59
C LEU A 92 2.66 -9.88 -1.62
N ALA A 93 2.21 -8.90 -2.42
CA ALA A 93 1.27 -9.12 -3.51
C ALA A 93 1.83 -10.09 -4.57
N LEU A 94 3.12 -9.98 -4.90
CA LEU A 94 3.86 -10.91 -5.76
C LEU A 94 3.86 -12.34 -5.19
N LEU A 95 4.18 -12.50 -3.91
CA LEU A 95 4.20 -13.82 -3.26
C LEU A 95 2.82 -14.47 -3.26
N LEU A 96 1.77 -13.69 -2.96
CA LEU A 96 0.38 -14.18 -2.99
C LEU A 96 -0.06 -14.59 -4.40
N CYS A 97 0.37 -13.84 -5.43
CA CYS A 97 0.09 -14.18 -6.83
C CYS A 97 0.75 -15.50 -7.23
N VAL A 98 2.03 -15.68 -6.90
CA VAL A 98 2.75 -16.93 -7.16
C VAL A 98 2.13 -18.09 -6.39
N ALA A 99 1.81 -17.90 -5.11
CA ALA A 99 1.14 -18.92 -4.30
C ALA A 99 -0.24 -19.31 -4.88
N GLY A 100 -1.01 -18.33 -5.38
CA GLY A 100 -2.29 -18.59 -6.04
C GLY A 100 -2.19 -19.37 -7.35
N ALA A 101 -1.09 -19.20 -8.10
CA ALA A 101 -0.82 -20.00 -9.29
C ALA A 101 -0.40 -21.44 -8.96
N LEU A 102 0.27 -21.66 -7.81
CA LEU A 102 0.69 -22.98 -7.35
C LEU A 102 -0.43 -23.74 -6.63
N TRP A 103 -1.26 -23.04 -5.86
CA TRP A 103 -2.37 -23.59 -5.09
C TRP A 103 -3.65 -22.81 -5.37
N GLN A 104 -4.47 -23.32 -6.28
CA GLN A 104 -5.68 -22.64 -6.72
C GLN A 104 -6.71 -22.55 -5.59
N HIS A 105 -6.81 -21.36 -4.98
CA HIS A 105 -7.79 -21.06 -3.93
C HIS A 105 -8.17 -19.57 -3.96
N PRO A 106 -9.45 -19.19 -3.81
CA PRO A 106 -9.90 -17.79 -3.90
C PRO A 106 -9.31 -16.89 -2.81
N LEU A 107 -8.89 -17.45 -1.67
CA LEU A 107 -8.29 -16.68 -0.56
C LEU A 107 -7.02 -15.93 -0.94
N TRP A 108 -6.24 -16.42 -1.91
CA TRP A 108 -5.05 -15.71 -2.38
C TRP A 108 -5.41 -14.37 -2.99
N TRP A 109 -6.53 -14.31 -3.71
CA TRP A 109 -7.00 -13.07 -4.29
C TRP A 109 -7.53 -12.11 -3.22
N TYR A 110 -8.29 -12.60 -2.23
CA TYR A 110 -8.74 -11.75 -1.13
C TYR A 110 -7.56 -11.15 -0.35
N ALA A 111 -6.56 -11.97 -0.04
CA ALA A 111 -5.33 -11.49 0.58
C ALA A 111 -4.63 -10.45 -0.29
N PHE A 112 -4.50 -10.69 -1.60
CA PHE A 112 -3.92 -9.74 -2.55
C PHE A 112 -4.66 -8.41 -2.58
N LEU A 113 -6.00 -8.44 -2.67
CA LEU A 113 -6.83 -7.24 -2.66
C LEU A 113 -6.61 -6.45 -1.37
N GLY A 114 -6.57 -7.12 -0.22
CA GLY A 114 -6.30 -6.50 1.07
C GLY A 114 -4.92 -5.85 1.14
N VAL A 115 -3.88 -6.56 0.69
CA VAL A 115 -2.51 -6.02 0.60
C VAL A 115 -2.48 -4.76 -0.27
N MET A 116 -3.04 -4.83 -1.48
CA MET A 116 -3.07 -3.71 -2.42
C MET A 116 -3.90 -2.53 -1.90
N ALA A 117 -5.02 -2.81 -1.24
CA ALA A 117 -5.85 -1.80 -0.59
C ALA A 117 -5.07 -1.11 0.53
N SER A 118 -4.36 -1.86 1.38
CA SER A 118 -3.60 -1.29 2.50
C SER A 118 -2.43 -0.43 2.06
N VAL A 119 -1.63 -0.87 1.09
CA VAL A 119 -0.52 -0.03 0.59
C VAL A 119 -1.04 1.22 -0.12
N THR A 120 -2.20 1.15 -0.75
CA THR A 120 -2.86 2.33 -1.36
C THR A 120 -3.41 3.27 -0.31
N SER A 121 -4.16 2.73 0.67
CA SER A 121 -4.69 3.46 1.81
C SER A 121 -3.59 4.20 2.58
N ASP A 122 -2.50 3.52 2.92
CA ASP A 122 -1.38 4.11 3.62
C ASP A 122 -0.69 5.22 2.80
N THR A 123 -0.44 4.96 1.52
CA THR A 123 0.15 5.97 0.63
C THR A 123 -0.76 7.20 0.52
N TRP A 124 -2.06 7.02 0.32
CA TRP A 124 -3.00 8.13 0.22
C TRP A 124 -3.13 8.88 1.55
N ALA A 125 -3.12 8.17 2.67
CA ALA A 125 -3.14 8.76 4.01
C ALA A 125 -1.93 9.66 4.25
N THR A 126 -0.74 9.20 3.90
CA THR A 126 0.51 9.98 4.06
C THR A 126 0.55 11.16 3.07
N GLU A 127 0.23 10.92 1.80
CA GLU A 127 0.32 11.92 0.75
C GLU A 127 -0.73 13.02 0.86
N ILE A 128 -1.95 12.70 1.27
CA ILE A 128 -3.03 13.68 1.44
C ILE A 128 -3.04 14.22 2.87
N GLY A 129 -2.82 13.36 3.87
CA GLY A 129 -2.75 13.73 5.28
C GLY A 129 -1.59 14.67 5.60
N GLY A 130 -0.47 14.59 4.89
CA GLY A 130 0.64 15.55 4.99
C GLY A 130 0.24 17.00 4.65
N LEU A 131 -0.89 17.20 3.95
CA LEU A 131 -1.46 18.52 3.65
C LEU A 131 -2.50 18.98 4.68
N SER A 132 -2.75 18.19 5.73
CA SER A 132 -3.72 18.53 6.78
C SER A 132 -3.32 19.82 7.50
N ARG A 133 -4.27 20.75 7.64
CA ARG A 133 -4.10 21.96 8.46
C ARG A 133 -4.20 21.67 9.95
N SER A 134 -4.92 20.62 10.32
CA SER A 134 -5.09 20.18 11.70
C SER A 134 -3.92 19.29 12.11
N ARG A 135 -3.38 19.51 13.31
CA ARG A 135 -2.32 18.66 13.87
C ARG A 135 -2.79 17.20 13.99
N PRO A 136 -1.99 16.22 13.56
CA PRO A 136 -2.33 14.82 13.77
C PRO A 136 -2.32 14.47 15.26
N ARG A 137 -2.95 13.36 15.59
CA ARG A 137 -2.97 12.78 16.94
C ARG A 137 -2.20 11.46 16.93
N SER A 138 -1.43 11.20 17.97
CA SER A 138 -0.77 9.90 18.15
C SER A 138 -1.82 8.79 18.27
N ILE A 139 -1.67 7.72 17.50
CA ILE A 139 -2.55 6.54 17.57
C ILE A 139 -2.51 5.85 18.95
N LEU A 140 -1.42 6.02 19.71
CA LEU A 140 -1.25 5.42 21.03
C LEU A 140 -1.90 6.23 22.15
N SER A 141 -1.77 7.56 22.10
CA SER A 141 -2.17 8.42 23.23
C SER A 141 -3.33 9.36 22.93
N GLY A 142 -3.73 9.50 21.67
CA GLY A 142 -4.75 10.45 21.22
C GLY A 142 -4.36 11.94 21.34
N LYS A 143 -3.15 12.24 21.83
CA LYS A 143 -2.62 13.59 22.00
C LYS A 143 -2.08 14.14 20.67
N HIS A 144 -2.14 15.45 20.49
CA HIS A 144 -1.61 16.11 19.31
C HIS A 144 -0.10 15.92 19.21
N VAL A 145 0.38 15.59 18.01
CA VAL A 145 1.81 15.43 17.67
C VAL A 145 2.17 16.29 16.45
N PRO A 146 3.45 16.61 16.23
CA PRO A 146 3.89 17.29 15.03
C PRO A 146 3.53 16.50 13.75
N ALA A 147 3.28 17.21 12.65
CA ALA A 147 3.12 16.57 11.33
C ALA A 147 4.40 15.81 10.95
N GLY A 148 4.26 14.66 10.29
CA GLY A 148 5.38 13.78 9.97
C GLY A 148 5.83 12.86 11.12
N THR A 149 5.19 12.92 12.30
CA THR A 149 5.47 11.97 13.38
C THR A 149 4.95 10.58 13.00
N SER A 150 5.81 9.56 13.04
CA SER A 150 5.41 8.17 12.86
C SER A 150 4.34 7.76 13.88
N GLY A 151 3.22 7.22 13.39
CA GLY A 151 2.01 6.94 14.16
C GLY A 151 1.07 8.13 14.42
N GLY A 152 1.30 9.26 13.76
CA GLY A 152 0.41 10.43 13.78
C GLY A 152 -0.73 10.30 12.76
N VAL A 153 -1.96 10.18 13.25
CA VAL A 153 -3.17 10.07 12.41
C VAL A 153 -3.95 11.38 12.43
N SER A 154 -4.36 11.85 11.24
CA SER A 154 -5.24 13.02 11.08
C SER A 154 -6.57 12.60 10.47
N ALA A 155 -7.65 13.38 10.68
CA ALA A 155 -8.94 13.10 10.08
C ALA A 155 -8.89 13.10 8.53
N VAL A 156 -8.11 14.01 7.95
CA VAL A 156 -7.88 14.07 6.49
C VAL A 156 -7.12 12.84 6.01
N GLY A 157 -6.09 12.42 6.74
CA GLY A 157 -5.35 11.19 6.44
C GLY A 157 -6.22 9.93 6.55
N LEU A 158 -7.07 9.84 7.56
CA LEU A 158 -8.00 8.72 7.72
C LEU A 158 -9.04 8.67 6.59
N ALA A 159 -9.62 9.81 6.21
CA ALA A 159 -10.53 9.88 5.07
C ALA A 159 -9.83 9.49 3.76
N ALA A 160 -8.59 9.93 3.55
CA ALA A 160 -7.77 9.52 2.42
C ALA A 160 -7.43 8.03 2.42
N SER A 161 -7.18 7.46 3.61
CA SER A 161 -6.96 6.02 3.81
C SER A 161 -8.18 5.21 3.37
N MET A 162 -9.37 5.58 3.86
CA MET A 162 -10.63 4.94 3.48
C MET A 162 -10.89 5.08 1.96
N ALA A 163 -10.63 6.25 1.39
CA ALA A 163 -10.79 6.50 -0.04
C ALA A 163 -9.84 5.66 -0.90
N GLY A 164 -8.59 5.47 -0.47
CA GLY A 164 -7.62 4.62 -1.17
C GLY A 164 -8.01 3.14 -1.16
N GLY A 165 -8.52 2.65 -0.02
CA GLY A 165 -9.00 1.27 0.09
C GLY A 165 -10.25 1.03 -0.76
N LEU A 166 -11.21 1.96 -0.69
CA LEU A 166 -12.41 1.95 -1.54
C LEU A 166 -12.03 1.97 -3.03
N PHE A 167 -11.08 2.83 -3.41
CA PHE A 167 -10.59 2.91 -4.79
C PHE A 167 -10.09 1.55 -5.30
N ILE A 168 -9.27 0.85 -4.52
CA ILE A 168 -8.78 -0.49 -4.91
C ILE A 168 -9.91 -1.52 -4.99
N GLY A 169 -10.85 -1.51 -4.05
CA GLY A 169 -12.04 -2.37 -4.11
C GLY A 169 -12.85 -2.17 -5.40
N LEU A 170 -13.11 -0.90 -5.76
CA LEU A 170 -13.85 -0.53 -6.97
C LEU A 170 -13.08 -0.88 -8.25
N ILE A 171 -11.76 -0.66 -8.28
CA ILE A 171 -10.92 -1.07 -9.41
C ILE A 171 -10.92 -2.59 -9.58
N GLY A 172 -10.82 -3.35 -8.49
CA GLY A 172 -10.90 -4.81 -8.53
C GLY A 172 -12.21 -5.27 -9.16
N TRP A 173 -13.34 -4.77 -8.66
CA TRP A 173 -14.66 -5.05 -9.23
C TRP A 173 -14.75 -4.67 -10.72
N LEU A 174 -14.28 -3.48 -11.10
CA LEU A 174 -14.31 -3.00 -12.48
C LEU A 174 -13.47 -3.90 -13.40
N LEU A 175 -12.28 -4.32 -12.97
CA LEU A 175 -11.42 -5.18 -13.78
C LEU A 175 -12.00 -6.59 -13.95
N PHE A 176 -12.59 -7.19 -12.91
CA PHE A 176 -13.27 -8.49 -13.03
C PHE A 176 -14.53 -8.44 -13.90
N THR A 177 -15.25 -7.32 -13.89
CA THR A 177 -16.45 -7.17 -14.72
C THR A 177 -16.09 -6.85 -16.18
N ALA A 178 -15.02 -6.09 -16.42
CA ALA A 178 -14.60 -5.70 -17.76
C ALA A 178 -13.77 -6.77 -18.50
N ILE A 179 -13.08 -7.67 -17.78
CA ILE A 179 -12.20 -8.68 -18.35
C ILE A 179 -12.85 -10.07 -18.19
N PRO A 180 -13.48 -10.61 -19.25
CA PRO A 180 -14.18 -11.89 -19.17
C PRO A 180 -13.21 -13.07 -18.99
N GLY A 181 -13.72 -14.18 -18.45
CA GLY A 181 -12.97 -15.44 -18.30
C GLY A 181 -12.11 -15.52 -17.04
N GLN A 182 -12.15 -14.50 -16.18
CA GLN A 182 -11.51 -14.55 -14.85
C GLN A 182 -12.49 -15.11 -13.82
N PRO A 183 -12.10 -16.10 -13.00
CA PRO A 183 -12.96 -16.61 -11.93
C PRO A 183 -13.16 -15.50 -10.90
N ASP A 184 -14.37 -14.94 -10.81
CA ASP A 184 -14.68 -13.95 -9.78
C ASP A 184 -14.67 -14.62 -8.39
N PRO A 185 -13.75 -14.24 -7.50
CA PRO A 185 -13.65 -14.87 -6.18
C PRO A 185 -14.91 -14.64 -5.34
N VAL A 186 -15.66 -13.55 -5.56
CA VAL A 186 -16.88 -13.22 -4.80
C VAL A 186 -18.12 -13.92 -5.35
N ALA A 187 -18.08 -14.51 -6.55
CA ALA A 187 -19.24 -15.16 -7.16
C ALA A 187 -19.80 -16.34 -6.34
N GLY A 188 -18.97 -17.00 -5.53
CA GLY A 188 -19.40 -18.10 -4.66
C GLY A 188 -19.98 -17.67 -3.31
N THR A 189 -19.94 -16.38 -2.95
CA THR A 189 -20.51 -15.87 -1.68
C THR A 189 -22.01 -15.66 -1.83
N ALA A 190 -22.84 -15.90 -0.80
CA ALA A 190 -24.29 -15.63 -0.94
C ALA A 190 -24.60 -14.13 -1.04
N ALA A 191 -23.70 -13.28 -0.52
CA ALA A 191 -23.69 -11.85 -0.80
C ALA A 191 -23.50 -11.52 -2.30
N GLY A 192 -23.00 -12.44 -3.13
CA GLY A 192 -22.60 -12.21 -4.52
C GLY A 192 -23.68 -12.44 -5.58
N SER A 193 -24.95 -12.65 -5.22
CA SER A 193 -26.00 -13.07 -6.18
C SER A 193 -26.48 -11.96 -7.15
N SER A 194 -26.33 -10.68 -6.79
CA SER A 194 -26.70 -9.54 -7.64
C SER A 194 -25.52 -8.61 -7.94
N GLY A 195 -25.58 -7.86 -9.04
CA GLY A 195 -24.49 -6.94 -9.43
C GLY A 195 -24.18 -5.87 -8.38
N TRP A 196 -25.20 -5.32 -7.72
CA TRP A 196 -25.05 -4.31 -6.67
C TRP A 196 -24.46 -4.88 -5.38
N THR A 197 -24.88 -6.07 -4.99
CA THR A 197 -24.34 -6.72 -3.79
C THR A 197 -22.87 -7.13 -4.01
N ARG A 198 -22.52 -7.61 -5.22
CA ARG A 198 -21.10 -7.82 -5.61
C ARG A 198 -20.30 -6.52 -5.48
N LEU A 199 -20.74 -5.43 -6.11
CA LEU A 199 -20.06 -4.13 -6.02
C LEU A 199 -19.84 -3.70 -4.55
N ALA A 200 -20.87 -3.82 -3.72
CA ALA A 200 -20.79 -3.49 -2.30
C ALA A 200 -19.77 -4.38 -1.56
N THR A 201 -19.74 -5.69 -1.82
CA THR A 201 -18.76 -6.60 -1.21
C THR A 201 -17.33 -6.21 -1.57
N TRP A 202 -17.04 -5.93 -2.84
CA TRP A 202 -15.71 -5.47 -3.26
C TRP A 202 -15.32 -4.13 -2.63
N ALA A 203 -16.25 -3.18 -2.58
CA ALA A 203 -16.05 -1.88 -1.95
C ALA A 203 -15.75 -2.02 -0.44
N VAL A 204 -16.52 -2.85 0.27
CA VAL A 204 -16.33 -3.11 1.71
C VAL A 204 -15.01 -3.83 1.96
N LEU A 205 -14.69 -4.86 1.18
CA LEU A 205 -13.40 -5.56 1.29
C LEU A 205 -12.24 -4.59 1.16
N GLY A 206 -12.20 -3.78 0.09
CA GLY A 206 -11.15 -2.80 -0.12
C GLY A 206 -11.09 -1.72 0.97
N LEU A 207 -12.24 -1.12 1.31
CA LEU A 207 -12.31 -0.06 2.33
C LEU A 207 -11.85 -0.54 3.70
N VAL A 208 -12.39 -1.66 4.19
CA VAL A 208 -12.12 -2.13 5.55
C VAL A 208 -10.71 -2.68 5.66
N SER A 209 -10.27 -3.55 4.74
CA SER A 209 -8.90 -4.09 4.76
C SER A 209 -7.84 -3.00 4.55
N GLY A 210 -8.09 -2.07 3.64
CA GLY A 210 -7.22 -0.93 3.38
C GLY A 210 -7.03 -0.06 4.62
N THR A 211 -8.14 0.31 5.27
CA THR A 211 -8.12 1.12 6.50
C THR A 211 -7.43 0.37 7.65
N ILE A 212 -7.71 -0.93 7.84
CA ILE A 212 -7.05 -1.73 8.87
C ILE A 212 -5.53 -1.78 8.65
N GLY A 213 -5.07 -2.06 7.43
CA GLY A 213 -3.64 -2.15 7.17
C GLY A 213 -2.91 -0.82 7.34
N SER A 214 -3.53 0.30 6.95
CA SER A 214 -2.97 1.64 7.18
C SER A 214 -2.95 2.05 8.66
N LEU A 215 -3.95 1.65 9.45
CA LEU A 215 -3.93 1.87 10.91
C LEU A 215 -2.93 0.95 11.60
N ALA A 216 -2.78 -0.29 11.13
CA ALA A 216 -1.76 -1.22 11.61
C ALA A 216 -0.34 -0.68 11.33
N ASP A 217 -0.11 -0.12 10.14
CA ASP A 217 1.13 0.60 9.81
C ASP A 217 1.40 1.72 10.83
N SER A 218 0.43 2.62 11.04
CA SER A 218 0.57 3.70 12.03
C SER A 218 0.85 3.19 13.46
N LEU A 219 0.21 2.09 13.87
CA LEU A 219 0.40 1.48 15.18
C LEU A 219 1.81 0.89 15.32
N LEU A 220 2.27 0.14 14.32
CA LEU A 220 3.60 -0.44 14.26
C LEU A 220 4.68 0.65 14.16
N GLY A 221 4.40 1.70 13.39
CA GLY A 221 5.20 2.92 13.31
C GLY A 221 5.42 3.56 14.67
N ALA A 222 4.35 3.70 15.45
CA ALA A 222 4.41 4.28 16.79
C ALA A 222 5.14 3.41 17.83
N THR A 223 5.16 2.09 17.64
CA THR A 223 5.58 1.12 18.67
C THR A 223 6.93 0.47 18.38
N VAL A 224 7.10 -0.13 17.20
CA VAL A 224 8.26 -0.99 16.88
C VAL A 224 9.24 -0.33 15.91
N GLN A 225 8.80 0.65 15.10
CA GLN A 225 9.66 1.33 14.14
C GLN A 225 10.84 2.02 14.81
N THR A 226 12.02 1.82 14.23
CA THR A 226 13.26 2.45 14.66
C THR A 226 13.23 3.92 14.32
N MET A 227 13.37 4.77 15.34
CA MET A 227 13.53 6.20 15.17
C MET A 227 14.86 6.67 15.77
N TYR A 228 15.39 7.72 15.18
CA TYR A 228 16.61 8.37 15.59
C TYR A 228 16.37 9.84 15.93
N ARG A 229 17.24 10.40 16.75
CA ARG A 229 17.31 11.83 16.99
C ARG A 229 18.64 12.37 16.49
N CYS A 230 18.59 13.40 15.65
CA CYS A 230 19.79 14.05 15.19
C CYS A 230 20.48 14.78 16.35
N SER A 231 21.76 14.50 16.56
CA SER A 231 22.58 15.13 17.60
C SER A 231 22.93 16.60 17.31
N VAL A 232 22.70 17.08 16.09
CA VAL A 232 23.00 18.46 15.67
C VAL A 232 21.77 19.35 15.78
N CYS A 233 20.66 18.96 15.14
CA CYS A 233 19.45 19.80 15.05
C CYS A 233 18.32 19.36 15.99
N GLY A 234 18.48 18.24 16.71
CA GLY A 234 17.51 17.73 17.67
C GLY A 234 16.24 17.09 17.07
N ARG A 235 16.08 17.09 15.73
CA ARG A 235 14.91 16.49 15.09
C ARG A 235 14.86 14.98 15.24
N GLU A 236 13.66 14.45 15.38
CA GLU A 236 13.37 13.03 15.25
C GLU A 236 13.20 12.66 13.77
N ILE A 237 13.88 11.60 13.36
CA ILE A 237 14.03 11.18 11.97
C ILE A 237 14.05 9.65 11.88
N GLU A 238 13.73 9.13 10.70
CA GLU A 238 13.81 7.69 10.41
C GLU A 238 15.21 7.28 9.95
N GLN A 239 16.02 8.24 9.47
CA GLN A 239 17.36 8.01 8.94
C GLN A 239 18.41 7.84 10.04
N LYS A 240 19.32 6.88 9.84
CA LYS A 240 20.52 6.69 10.69
C LYS A 240 21.50 7.88 10.65
N ARG A 241 21.42 8.75 9.63
CA ARG A 241 22.33 9.89 9.45
C ARG A 241 21.54 11.14 9.08
N HIS A 242 21.93 12.27 9.67
CA HIS A 242 21.36 13.59 9.38
C HIS A 242 22.34 14.69 9.80
N CYS A 243 22.31 15.84 9.13
CA CYS A 243 23.30 16.93 9.32
C CYS A 243 24.76 16.45 9.26
N GLY A 244 25.06 15.49 8.38
CA GLY A 244 26.41 14.93 8.20
C GLY A 244 26.92 14.04 9.33
N ARG A 245 26.10 13.74 10.35
CA ARG A 245 26.47 12.89 11.50
C ARG A 245 25.53 11.69 11.66
N THR A 246 26.01 10.65 12.33
CA THR A 246 25.17 9.53 12.75
C THR A 246 24.21 9.99 13.85
N ALA A 247 22.93 9.70 13.68
CA ALA A 247 21.87 10.04 14.63
C ALA A 247 21.77 8.98 15.73
N ALA A 248 21.37 9.39 16.94
CA ALA A 248 21.24 8.49 18.08
C ALA A 248 19.88 7.79 18.01
N ARG A 249 19.85 6.44 18.10
CA ARG A 249 18.59 5.69 18.16
C ARG A 249 17.85 6.03 19.45
N ILE A 250 16.59 6.43 19.35
CA ILE A 250 15.76 6.82 20.50
C ILE A 250 14.65 5.81 20.84
N ARG A 251 14.16 5.05 19.86
CA ARG A 251 13.16 3.99 20.06
C ARG A 251 13.16 2.96 18.93
N GLY A 252 12.39 1.90 19.12
CA GLY A 252 12.17 0.82 18.15
C GLY A 252 13.24 -0.27 18.14
N TYR A 253 13.00 -1.30 17.34
CA TYR A 253 13.82 -2.50 17.28
C TYR A 253 14.64 -2.55 15.99
N ALA A 254 15.88 -3.03 16.09
CA ALA A 254 16.74 -3.20 14.91
C ALA A 254 16.03 -4.05 13.83
N GLY A 255 16.07 -3.59 12.57
CA GLY A 255 15.38 -4.22 11.45
C GLY A 255 13.97 -3.68 11.16
N TRP A 256 13.33 -3.00 12.12
CA TRP A 256 12.03 -2.35 11.91
C TRP A 256 12.22 -0.92 11.38
N ASN A 257 12.52 -0.78 10.09
CA ASN A 257 12.47 0.49 9.39
C ASN A 257 11.08 0.73 8.76
N ASN A 258 10.89 1.83 8.05
CA ASN A 258 9.61 2.14 7.42
C ASN A 258 9.17 1.03 6.44
N ASP A 259 10.08 0.54 5.60
CA ASP A 259 9.77 -0.53 4.64
C ASP A 259 9.25 -1.81 5.35
N ALA A 260 9.83 -2.20 6.49
CA ALA A 260 9.36 -3.35 7.27
C ALA A 260 7.98 -3.12 7.90
N VAL A 261 7.71 -1.89 8.36
CA VAL A 261 6.41 -1.48 8.91
C VAL A 261 5.33 -1.55 7.82
N ASN A 262 5.60 -1.01 6.62
CA ASN A 262 4.71 -1.09 5.46
C ASN A 262 4.37 -2.54 5.09
N VAL A 263 5.36 -3.44 5.08
CA VAL A 263 5.12 -4.88 4.81
C VAL A 263 4.18 -5.46 5.85
N ALA A 264 4.42 -5.24 7.14
CA ALA A 264 3.59 -5.76 8.22
C ALA A 264 2.17 -5.16 8.23
N GLY A 265 2.03 -3.86 7.96
CA GLY A 265 0.74 -3.20 7.79
C GLY A 265 -0.05 -3.77 6.62
N SER A 266 0.59 -3.99 5.47
CA SER A 266 -0.05 -4.61 4.31
C SER A 266 -0.46 -6.07 4.56
N LEU A 267 0.33 -6.82 5.33
CA LEU A 267 -0.01 -8.17 5.77
C LEU A 267 -1.27 -8.17 6.64
N ALA A 268 -1.38 -7.24 7.60
CA ALA A 268 -2.58 -7.10 8.42
C ALA A 268 -3.83 -6.81 7.56
N GLY A 269 -3.68 -6.00 6.52
CA GLY A 269 -4.70 -5.78 5.50
C GLY A 269 -5.11 -7.04 4.73
N GLY A 270 -4.15 -7.80 4.22
CA GLY A 270 -4.39 -9.07 3.54
C GLY A 270 -5.13 -10.07 4.42
N VAL A 271 -4.71 -10.22 5.68
CA VAL A 271 -5.39 -11.07 6.67
C VAL A 271 -6.82 -10.57 6.93
N ALA A 272 -7.01 -9.26 7.11
CA ALA A 272 -8.34 -8.69 7.31
C ALA A 272 -9.28 -8.97 6.13
N ALA A 273 -8.80 -8.84 4.89
CA ALA A 273 -9.59 -9.15 3.70
C ALA A 273 -10.00 -10.63 3.63
N VAL A 274 -9.10 -11.55 3.99
CA VAL A 274 -9.41 -12.99 4.09
C VAL A 274 -10.47 -13.26 5.16
N LEU A 275 -10.32 -12.68 6.36
CA LEU A 275 -11.28 -12.87 7.45
C LEU A 275 -12.67 -12.31 7.10
N LEU A 276 -12.72 -11.14 6.44
CA LEU A 276 -13.97 -10.55 5.95
C LEU A 276 -14.62 -11.43 4.88
N ALA A 277 -13.84 -11.96 3.94
CA ALA A 277 -14.36 -12.86 2.92
C ALA A 277 -14.96 -14.12 3.56
N LEU A 278 -14.25 -14.75 4.51
CA LEU A 278 -14.75 -15.91 5.25
C LEU A 278 -16.02 -15.59 6.04
N ALA A 279 -16.10 -14.41 6.66
CA ALA A 279 -17.31 -13.96 7.35
C ALA A 279 -18.50 -13.84 6.38
N PHE A 280 -18.29 -13.34 5.16
CA PHE A 280 -19.36 -13.31 4.15
C PHE A 280 -19.78 -14.71 3.68
N TYR A 281 -18.88 -15.68 3.63
CA TYR A 281 -19.23 -17.07 3.32
C TYR A 281 -20.02 -17.77 4.43
N VAL A 282 -19.73 -17.44 5.70
CA VAL A 282 -20.34 -18.13 6.86
C VAL A 282 -21.64 -17.46 7.32
N LEU A 283 -21.71 -16.13 7.30
CA LEU A 283 -22.81 -15.36 7.90
C LEU A 283 -23.93 -15.00 6.93
N LEU A 284 -23.68 -15.11 5.62
CA LEU A 284 -24.66 -14.85 4.58
C LEU A 284 -24.77 -16.14 3.76
N PRO A 285 -25.65 -17.09 4.18
CA PRO A 285 -25.99 -18.28 3.40
C PRO A 285 -26.94 -17.96 2.24
#